data_AF-A0A5S3WVI4-F1
#
_entry.id   AF-A0A5S3WVI4-F1
#
_cell.length_a   1.000
_cell.length_b   1.000
_cell.length_c   1.000
_cell.angle_alpha   90.00
_cell.angle_beta   90.00
_cell.angle_gamma   90.00
#
_symmetry.space_group_name_H-M   'P 1'
#
loop_
_entity.id
_entity.type
_entity.pdbx_description
1 polymer ?
#
loop_
_entity_poly.entity_id
_entity_poly.type
_entity_poly.pdbx_seq_one_letter_code
_entity_poly.pdbx_strand_id
1 'polypeptide(L)'
;MTFIIHQTSRDITAFQSKPAATATDEVAATKEQQTTPSATDTAEEAQGITLSNEDKHVLSGEKAKEDAEEFEDVPAYIQRMLERLEKLKEEMTLLKEELMALQTEREPDEATQQLTEMKSQYLMQLQEQYFDMIKNIQEALKKEGITDPGIIIRAIT
;
A
#
# COMPACT_ATOMS: atom_id res chain seq x y z
N MET A 1 35.73 9.96 -21.40
CA MET A 1 36.23 11.09 -20.62
C MET A 1 35.17 11.49 -19.61
N THR A 2 35.57 11.96 -18.43
CA THR A 2 34.67 12.26 -17.31
C THR A 2 33.85 13.52 -17.58
N PHE A 3 32.56 13.51 -17.22
CA PHE A 3 31.76 14.72 -17.06
C PHE A 3 31.21 14.79 -15.64
N ILE A 4 31.65 15.82 -14.91
CA ILE A 4 31.10 16.22 -13.61
C ILE A 4 30.06 17.30 -13.91
N ILE A 5 28.86 17.16 -13.35
CA ILE A 5 27.84 18.23 -13.36
C ILE A 5 27.53 18.58 -11.91
N HIS A 6 27.70 19.85 -11.58
CA HIS A 6 27.51 20.35 -10.22
C HIS A 6 26.02 20.49 -9.86
N GLN A 7 25.72 20.34 -8.57
CA GLN A 7 24.42 20.69 -8.01
C GLN A 7 24.29 22.21 -7.88
N THR A 8 23.13 22.76 -8.24
CA THR A 8 22.77 24.16 -7.96
C THR A 8 21.33 24.25 -7.45
N SER A 9 21.14 24.14 -6.13
CA SER A 9 19.90 24.56 -5.48
C SER A 9 19.67 26.07 -5.62
N ARG A 10 18.44 26.48 -5.92
CA ARG A 10 17.89 27.79 -5.49
C ARG A 10 16.37 27.88 -5.59
N ASP A 11 15.77 28.00 -4.41
CA ASP A 11 14.61 28.80 -4.01
C ASP A 11 13.44 29.05 -4.98
N ILE A 12 12.32 28.42 -4.61
CA ILE A 12 10.98 29.00 -4.46
C ILE A 12 10.87 30.55 -4.50
N THR A 13 9.88 31.09 -5.23
CA THR A 13 9.09 32.30 -4.87
C THR A 13 7.93 32.55 -5.86
N ALA A 14 6.88 33.22 -5.37
CA ALA A 14 5.76 33.85 -6.10
C ALA A 14 4.72 32.95 -6.81
N PHE A 15 3.58 32.77 -6.12
CA PHE A 15 2.25 32.67 -6.73
C PHE A 15 1.82 34.00 -7.40
N GLN A 16 0.70 33.94 -8.16
CA GLN A 16 -0.13 35.06 -8.69
C GLN A 16 0.29 35.70 -10.04
N SER A 17 -0.64 36.15 -10.91
CA SER A 17 -2.09 35.85 -11.07
C SER A 17 -2.67 36.47 -12.37
N LYS A 18 -3.90 36.05 -12.73
CA LYS A 18 -4.88 36.75 -13.62
C LYS A 18 -4.63 36.75 -15.16
N PRO A 19 -5.69 37.01 -16.00
CA PRO A 19 -5.88 36.23 -17.25
C PRO A 19 -6.36 37.01 -18.50
N ALA A 20 -6.71 36.25 -19.56
CA ALA A 20 -7.48 36.62 -20.78
C ALA A 20 -6.70 37.43 -21.86
N ALA A 21 -7.04 37.39 -23.16
CA ALA A 21 -8.15 36.74 -23.89
C ALA A 21 -7.78 36.36 -25.36
N THR A 22 -8.72 35.71 -26.07
CA THR A 22 -9.02 35.65 -27.54
C THR A 22 -8.25 36.57 -28.52
N ALA A 23 -8.07 36.28 -29.84
CA ALA A 23 -8.29 35.13 -30.76
C ALA A 23 -7.63 35.52 -32.15
N THR A 24 -7.86 35.01 -33.37
CA THR A 24 -8.83 34.05 -34.01
C THR A 24 -8.24 33.57 -35.38
N ASP A 25 -8.81 32.50 -35.98
CA ASP A 25 -8.72 32.10 -37.41
C ASP A 25 -7.33 31.72 -38.01
N GLU A 26 -7.21 31.02 -39.15
CA GLU A 26 -8.19 30.64 -40.19
C GLU A 26 -8.06 29.15 -40.65
N VAL A 27 -8.77 28.75 -41.72
CA VAL A 27 -9.17 27.36 -42.03
C VAL A 27 -8.42 26.74 -43.23
N ALA A 28 -8.20 25.42 -43.19
CA ALA A 28 -8.04 24.60 -44.39
C ALA A 28 -8.74 23.23 -44.21
N ALA A 29 -9.51 22.80 -45.22
CA ALA A 29 -10.30 21.56 -45.16
C ALA A 29 -10.41 20.89 -46.54
N THR A 30 -10.64 19.57 -46.58
CA THR A 30 -11.33 18.82 -47.66
C THR A 30 -11.73 17.42 -47.14
N LYS A 31 -12.84 16.88 -47.65
CA LYS A 31 -13.43 15.56 -47.34
C LYS A 31 -13.33 14.62 -48.55
N GLU A 32 -13.41 13.31 -48.29
CA GLU A 32 -14.37 12.34 -48.90
C GLU A 32 -14.20 11.00 -48.14
N GLN A 33 -15.20 10.29 -47.56
CA GLN A 33 -16.49 9.75 -48.05
C GLN A 33 -16.32 8.73 -49.19
N GLN A 34 -16.97 7.55 -49.22
CA GLN A 34 -17.96 6.93 -48.31
C GLN A 34 -18.29 5.48 -48.75
N THR A 35 -18.56 4.55 -47.82
CA THR A 35 -19.60 3.49 -47.93
C THR A 35 -19.75 2.65 -46.65
N THR A 36 -20.99 2.51 -46.18
CA THR A 36 -21.51 1.43 -45.31
C THR A 36 -22.53 0.63 -46.15
N PRO A 37 -23.22 -0.44 -45.65
CA PRO A 37 -23.11 -1.12 -44.36
C PRO A 37 -22.97 -2.67 -44.45
N SER A 38 -22.77 -3.31 -43.30
CA SER A 38 -23.54 -4.52 -42.96
C SER A 38 -23.64 -4.63 -41.44
N ALA A 39 -24.81 -4.98 -40.93
CA ALA A 39 -24.97 -5.33 -39.53
C ALA A 39 -24.64 -6.82 -39.33
N THR A 40 -24.03 -7.14 -38.18
CA THR A 40 -24.12 -8.46 -37.57
C THR A 40 -24.52 -8.23 -36.11
N ASP A 41 -25.56 -8.91 -35.67
CA ASP A 41 -26.14 -8.73 -34.34
C ASP A 41 -25.31 -9.49 -33.29
N THR A 42 -24.66 -8.76 -32.39
CA THR A 42 -24.06 -9.29 -31.16
C THR A 42 -24.46 -8.38 -30.02
N ALA A 43 -25.45 -8.80 -29.24
CA ALA A 43 -25.79 -8.17 -27.97
C ALA A 43 -24.70 -8.51 -26.93
N GLU A 44 -23.63 -7.73 -26.90
CA GLU A 44 -22.61 -7.86 -25.85
C GLU A 44 -23.17 -7.28 -24.55
N GLU A 45 -23.49 -8.19 -23.63
CA GLU A 45 -24.13 -7.93 -22.35
C GLU A 45 -23.32 -6.92 -21.54
N ALA A 46 -23.94 -5.80 -21.16
CA ALA A 46 -23.33 -4.81 -20.28
C ALA A 46 -23.25 -5.36 -18.85
N GLN A 47 -22.27 -6.23 -18.61
CA GLN A 47 -21.96 -6.83 -17.31
C GLN A 47 -21.46 -5.75 -16.34
N GLY A 48 -22.42 -5.02 -15.75
CA GLY A 48 -22.16 -4.05 -14.70
C GLY A 48 -21.45 -4.75 -13.55
N ILE A 49 -20.24 -4.29 -13.23
CA ILE A 49 -19.32 -4.94 -12.29
C ILE A 49 -19.97 -5.00 -10.91
N THR A 50 -20.60 -6.13 -10.58
CA THR A 50 -21.23 -6.35 -9.28
C THR A 50 -20.16 -6.64 -8.25
N LEU A 51 -19.83 -5.64 -7.43
CA LEU A 51 -18.96 -5.79 -6.25
C LEU A 51 -19.33 -7.05 -5.46
N SER A 52 -18.33 -7.83 -5.07
CA SER A 52 -18.48 -9.05 -4.27
C SER A 52 -19.05 -8.71 -2.90
N ASN A 53 -19.56 -9.70 -2.16
CA ASN A 53 -20.06 -9.42 -0.82
C ASN A 53 -18.93 -9.02 0.15
N GLU A 54 -17.70 -9.50 -0.05
CA GLU A 54 -16.51 -9.03 0.66
C GLU A 54 -16.16 -7.58 0.30
N ASP A 55 -16.11 -7.23 -1.00
CA ASP A 55 -15.89 -5.84 -1.44
C ASP A 55 -16.90 -4.87 -0.81
N LYS A 56 -18.18 -5.28 -0.77
CA LYS A 56 -19.26 -4.54 -0.12
C LYS A 56 -19.09 -4.45 1.39
N HIS A 57 -18.59 -5.50 2.06
CA HIS A 57 -18.36 -5.50 3.51
C HIS A 57 -17.26 -4.52 3.91
N VAL A 58 -16.17 -4.49 3.12
CA VAL A 58 -15.08 -3.50 3.26
C VAL A 58 -15.61 -2.08 3.00
N LEU A 59 -16.38 -1.87 1.93
CA LEU A 59 -16.95 -0.56 1.58
C LEU A 59 -18.08 -0.09 2.53
N SER A 60 -18.76 -1.01 3.23
CA SER A 60 -19.73 -0.72 4.29
C SER A 60 -19.06 -0.14 5.55
N GLY A 61 -17.75 -0.37 5.71
CA GLY A 61 -17.04 -0.10 6.95
C GLY A 61 -17.51 -0.99 8.11
N GLU A 62 -18.15 -2.12 7.82
CA GLU A 62 -18.70 -3.04 8.85
C GLU A 62 -17.55 -3.68 9.64
N LYS A 63 -16.53 -4.21 8.93
CA LYS A 63 -15.32 -4.75 9.54
C LYS A 63 -14.61 -3.72 10.43
N ALA A 64 -14.56 -2.46 9.99
CA ALA A 64 -13.96 -1.35 10.75
C ALA A 64 -14.79 -0.89 11.99
N LYS A 65 -15.94 -1.51 12.26
CA LYS A 65 -16.66 -1.41 13.56
C LYS A 65 -16.32 -2.59 14.46
N GLU A 66 -16.28 -3.80 13.88
CA GLU A 66 -15.92 -5.04 14.57
C GLU A 66 -14.48 -4.95 15.15
N ASP A 67 -13.54 -4.43 14.35
CA ASP A 67 -12.16 -4.12 14.78
C ASP A 67 -12.08 -2.99 15.85
N ALA A 68 -13.13 -2.16 15.98
CA ALA A 68 -13.15 -1.00 16.89
C ALA A 68 -13.62 -1.33 18.31
N GLU A 69 -14.48 -2.35 18.48
CA GLU A 69 -15.00 -2.77 19.80
C GLU A 69 -13.90 -3.39 20.70
N GLU A 70 -12.82 -3.95 20.15
CA GLU A 70 -11.74 -4.54 20.96
C GLU A 70 -10.85 -3.47 21.67
N PHE A 71 -10.89 -2.22 21.21
CA PHE A 71 -9.96 -1.16 21.61
C PHE A 71 -10.61 0.20 21.90
N GLU A 72 -11.85 0.25 22.40
CA GLU A 72 -12.57 1.52 22.70
C GLU A 72 -11.79 2.48 23.61
N ASP A 73 -11.11 1.97 24.65
CA ASP A 73 -10.29 2.77 25.59
C ASP A 73 -8.96 3.29 24.98
N VAL A 74 -8.64 2.92 23.73
CA VAL A 74 -7.33 3.17 23.10
C VAL A 74 -7.45 4.25 22.02
N PRO A 75 -6.74 5.40 22.14
CA PRO A 75 -6.79 6.44 21.12
C PRO A 75 -6.44 5.95 19.71
N ALA A 76 -7.19 6.43 18.71
CA ALA A 76 -7.14 5.94 17.33
C ALA A 76 -5.77 6.02 16.62
N TYR A 77 -4.80 6.76 17.17
CA TYR A 77 -3.43 6.73 16.66
C TYR A 77 -2.67 5.47 17.12
N ILE A 78 -2.95 4.97 18.32
CA ILE A 78 -2.39 3.74 18.88
C ILE A 78 -3.06 2.52 18.23
N GLN A 79 -4.38 2.57 17.99
CA GLN A 79 -5.09 1.54 17.20
C GLN A 79 -4.39 1.28 15.84
N ARG A 80 -4.06 2.35 15.10
CA ARG A 80 -3.29 2.24 13.83
C ARG A 80 -1.86 1.71 13.98
N MET A 81 -1.24 1.87 15.15
CA MET A 81 0.07 1.29 15.44
C MET A 81 -0.06 -0.21 15.75
N LEU A 82 -1.13 -0.63 16.44
CA LEU A 82 -1.47 -2.04 16.67
C LEU A 82 -1.79 -2.75 15.34
N GLU A 83 -2.62 -2.14 14.48
CA GLU A 83 -2.85 -2.60 13.09
C GLU A 83 -1.54 -2.81 12.31
N ARG A 84 -0.56 -1.89 12.43
CA ARG A 84 0.72 -2.03 11.71
C ARG A 84 1.61 -3.09 12.36
N LEU A 85 1.50 -3.31 13.66
CA LEU A 85 2.20 -4.38 14.37
C LEU A 85 1.69 -5.77 13.94
N GLU A 86 0.37 -5.93 13.78
CA GLU A 86 -0.25 -7.13 13.22
C GLU A 86 0.23 -7.39 11.79
N LYS A 87 0.16 -6.39 10.91
CA LYS A 87 0.64 -6.51 9.52
C LYS A 87 2.14 -6.88 9.45
N LEU A 88 2.97 -6.40 10.39
CA LEU A 88 4.36 -6.83 10.53
C LEU A 88 4.49 -8.30 11.01
N LYS A 89 3.60 -8.78 11.90
CA LYS A 89 3.52 -10.20 12.30
C LYS A 89 3.14 -11.10 11.12
N GLU A 90 2.20 -10.68 10.27
CA GLU A 90 1.83 -11.39 9.03
C GLU A 90 2.99 -11.42 8.03
N GLU A 91 3.58 -10.26 7.71
CA GLU A 91 4.75 -10.12 6.82
C GLU A 91 5.90 -11.04 7.27
N MET A 92 6.22 -11.08 8.58
CA MET A 92 7.22 -11.99 9.14
C MET A 92 6.84 -13.47 9.08
N THR A 93 5.55 -13.81 9.09
CA THR A 93 5.10 -15.22 9.13
C THR A 93 5.17 -15.83 7.74
N LEU A 94 4.63 -15.14 6.74
CA LEU A 94 4.74 -15.52 5.33
C LEU A 94 6.22 -15.68 4.91
N LEU A 95 7.07 -14.72 5.27
CA LEU A 95 8.50 -14.76 4.95
C LEU A 95 9.24 -15.93 5.60
N LYS A 96 8.82 -16.38 6.79
CA LYS A 96 9.36 -17.60 7.44
C LYS A 96 8.93 -18.86 6.71
N GLU A 97 7.67 -18.96 6.27
CA GLU A 97 7.17 -20.09 5.50
C GLU A 97 7.89 -20.21 4.15
N GLU A 98 8.08 -19.09 3.45
CA GLU A 98 8.90 -19.04 2.23
C GLU A 98 10.35 -19.47 2.47
N LEU A 99 10.97 -19.03 3.58
CA LEU A 99 12.32 -19.44 3.95
C LEU A 99 12.42 -20.95 4.27
N MET A 100 11.40 -21.54 4.92
CA MET A 100 11.36 -22.98 5.15
C MET A 100 11.17 -23.78 3.84
N ALA A 101 10.37 -23.26 2.91
CA ALA A 101 10.21 -23.87 1.58
C ALA A 101 11.54 -23.89 0.81
N LEU A 102 12.28 -22.77 0.78
CA LEU A 102 13.61 -22.69 0.15
C LEU A 102 14.64 -23.60 0.84
N GLN A 103 14.62 -23.68 2.18
CA GLN A 103 15.51 -24.57 2.96
C GLN A 103 15.18 -26.07 2.87
N THR A 104 14.05 -26.44 2.25
CA THR A 104 13.68 -27.85 2.04
C THR A 104 14.38 -28.45 0.80
N GLU A 105 14.97 -27.63 -0.07
CA GLU A 105 15.76 -28.10 -1.21
C GLU A 105 17.08 -28.72 -0.76
N ARG A 106 17.41 -29.90 -1.29
CA ARG A 106 18.54 -30.71 -0.82
C ARG A 106 19.90 -30.23 -1.33
N GLU A 107 19.94 -29.67 -2.54
CA GLU A 107 21.13 -29.10 -3.18
C GLU A 107 20.73 -27.80 -3.90
N PRO A 108 20.45 -26.71 -3.14
CA PRO A 108 19.97 -25.45 -3.72
C PRO A 108 21.06 -24.78 -4.55
N ASP A 109 20.68 -24.19 -5.68
CA ASP A 109 21.62 -23.46 -6.54
C ASP A 109 22.07 -22.12 -5.93
N GLU A 110 23.04 -21.46 -6.57
CA GLU A 110 23.58 -20.19 -6.08
C GLU A 110 22.51 -19.08 -6.00
N ALA A 111 21.52 -19.07 -6.89
CA ALA A 111 20.44 -18.09 -6.88
C ALA A 111 19.45 -18.36 -5.74
N THR A 112 19.10 -19.62 -5.48
CA THR A 112 18.31 -20.04 -4.30
C THR A 112 19.04 -19.70 -2.99
N GLN A 113 20.36 -19.88 -2.93
CA GLN A 113 21.17 -19.50 -1.76
C GLN A 113 21.17 -17.97 -1.54
N GLN A 114 21.44 -17.18 -2.58
CA GLN A 114 21.39 -15.70 -2.51
C GLN A 114 19.99 -15.19 -2.14
N LEU A 115 18.93 -15.78 -2.70
CA LEU A 115 17.54 -15.46 -2.38
C LEU A 115 17.20 -15.79 -0.91
N THR A 116 17.70 -16.92 -0.40
CA THR A 116 17.51 -17.33 1.00
C THR A 116 18.22 -16.36 1.95
N GLU A 117 19.45 -15.94 1.64
CA GLU A 117 20.15 -14.95 2.46
C GLU A 117 19.45 -13.58 2.42
N MET A 118 19.04 -13.09 1.24
CA MET A 118 18.29 -11.84 1.10
C MET A 118 16.99 -11.85 1.92
N LYS A 119 16.22 -12.95 1.85
CA LYS A 119 14.99 -13.12 2.64
C LYS A 119 15.27 -13.23 4.15
N SER A 120 16.38 -13.85 4.55
CA SER A 120 16.82 -13.92 5.95
C SER A 120 17.21 -12.53 6.51
N GLN A 121 17.95 -11.74 5.73
CA GLN A 121 18.30 -10.36 6.10
C GLN A 121 17.05 -9.47 6.21
N TYR A 122 16.09 -9.60 5.27
CA TYR A 122 14.82 -8.87 5.33
C TYR A 122 13.95 -9.31 6.52
N LEU A 123 13.94 -10.60 6.86
CA LEU A 123 13.24 -11.10 8.06
C LEU A 123 13.83 -10.51 9.36
N MET A 124 15.15 -10.30 9.42
CA MET A 124 15.79 -9.63 10.57
C MET A 124 15.38 -8.15 10.65
N GLN A 125 15.30 -7.44 9.53
CA GLN A 125 14.81 -6.05 9.48
C GLN A 125 13.33 -5.94 9.91
N LEU A 126 12.48 -6.88 9.51
CA LEU A 126 11.08 -6.93 9.97
C LEU A 126 10.97 -7.20 11.47
N GLN A 127 11.85 -8.05 12.04
CA GLN A 127 11.91 -8.28 13.49
C GLN A 127 12.33 -7.01 14.25
N GLU A 128 13.33 -6.28 13.76
CA GLU A 128 13.73 -4.98 14.35
C GLU A 128 12.56 -3.98 14.32
N GLN A 129 11.90 -3.82 13.17
CA GLN A 129 10.73 -2.93 13.03
C GLN A 129 9.56 -3.35 13.94
N TYR A 130 9.31 -4.66 14.09
CA TYR A 130 8.28 -5.21 14.98
C TYR A 130 8.58 -4.88 16.45
N PHE A 131 9.82 -5.11 16.91
CA PHE A 131 10.21 -4.79 18.29
C PHE A 131 10.23 -3.27 18.57
N ASP A 132 10.64 -2.45 17.61
CA ASP A 132 10.58 -0.98 17.75
C ASP A 132 9.14 -0.46 17.71
N MET A 133 8.26 -1.06 16.91
CA MET A 133 6.82 -0.76 16.95
C MET A 133 6.22 -1.09 18.33
N ILE A 134 6.57 -2.23 18.93
CA ILE A 134 6.16 -2.56 20.31
C ILE A 134 6.65 -1.50 21.31
N LYS A 135 7.91 -1.06 21.24
CA LYS A 135 8.43 0.01 22.11
C LYS A 135 7.65 1.32 21.93
N ASN A 136 7.40 1.71 20.68
CA ASN A 136 6.64 2.92 20.34
C ASN A 136 5.20 2.85 20.85
N ILE A 137 4.52 1.70 20.75
CA ILE A 137 3.18 1.48 21.31
C ILE A 137 3.22 1.53 22.85
N GLN A 138 4.18 0.87 23.49
CA GLN A 138 4.34 0.93 24.96
C GLN A 138 4.60 2.36 25.45
N GLU A 139 5.35 3.17 24.69
CA GLU A 139 5.53 4.59 25.00
C GLU A 139 4.27 5.41 24.78
N ALA A 140 3.51 5.15 23.70
CA ALA A 140 2.25 5.82 23.43
C ALA A 140 1.22 5.55 24.54
N LEU A 141 0.99 4.28 24.87
CA LEU A 141 0.10 3.87 25.96
C LEU A 141 0.47 4.57 27.28
N LYS A 142 1.77 4.60 27.65
CA LYS A 142 2.26 5.32 28.84
C LYS A 142 2.00 6.84 28.79
N LYS A 143 2.06 7.48 27.62
CA LYS A 143 1.78 8.92 27.44
C LYS A 143 0.30 9.24 27.63
N GLU A 144 -0.59 8.33 27.22
CA GLU A 144 -2.04 8.41 27.46
C GLU A 144 -2.44 7.95 28.88
N GLY A 145 -1.50 7.51 29.72
CA GLY A 145 -1.74 6.93 31.05
C GLY A 145 -2.23 5.48 31.05
N ILE A 146 -2.43 4.90 29.86
CA ILE A 146 -2.91 3.53 29.68
C ILE A 146 -1.80 2.55 30.09
N THR A 147 -2.07 1.77 31.14
CA THR A 147 -1.07 0.89 31.78
C THR A 147 -1.34 -0.60 31.52
N ASP A 148 -2.38 -0.97 30.76
CA ASP A 148 -2.64 -2.37 30.37
C ASP A 148 -1.63 -2.86 29.30
N PRO A 149 -0.73 -3.81 29.60
CA PRO A 149 0.10 -4.45 28.58
C PRO A 149 -0.71 -5.40 27.69
N GLY A 150 -1.89 -5.82 28.14
CA GLY A 150 -2.80 -6.73 27.44
C GLY A 150 -3.28 -6.21 26.09
N ILE A 151 -3.33 -4.88 25.89
CA ILE A 151 -3.63 -4.24 24.60
C ILE A 151 -2.68 -4.72 23.50
N ILE A 152 -1.38 -4.79 23.79
CA ILE A 152 -0.38 -5.25 22.82
C ILE A 152 -0.51 -6.77 22.62
N ILE A 153 -0.83 -7.51 23.67
CA ILE A 153 -1.01 -8.97 23.61
C ILE A 153 -2.22 -9.34 22.73
N ARG A 154 -3.35 -8.64 22.88
CA ARG A 154 -4.56 -8.81 22.05
C ARG A 154 -4.21 -8.69 20.55
N ALA A 155 -3.60 -7.56 20.16
CA ALA A 155 -3.19 -7.28 18.79
C ALA A 155 -2.05 -8.18 18.22
N ILE A 156 -1.52 -9.15 18.98
CA ILE A 156 -0.48 -10.08 18.50
C ILE A 156 -0.76 -11.56 18.79
N THR A 157 -1.92 -11.92 19.35
CA THR A 157 -2.26 -13.33 19.67
C THR A 157 -2.81 -14.06 18.45
#